data_AF-A0A1G9QV28-F1
#
_entry.id   AF-A0A1G9QV28-F1
#
_cell.length_a   1.000
_cell.length_b   1.000
_cell.length_c   1.000
_cell.angle_alpha   90.00
_cell.angle_beta   90.00
_cell.angle_gamma   90.00
#
_symmetry.space_group_name_H-M   'P 1'
#
loop_
_entity.id
_entity.type
_entity.pdbx_description
1 polymer ?
#
loop_
_entity_poly.entity_id
_entity_poly.type
_entity_poly.pdbx_seq_one_letter_code
_entity_poly.pdbx_strand_id
1 'polypeptide(L)'
;MSHADVGDGHLLAELIGHEQFRDDYAGGGVEADGLRHGPYWLRNVCPAAYVRLDEMSANAILRDWAAQFGPLPAALSARLEHTVHPLVAEATVRYQLTDLGQDAFHDWSGVHIDFHELVFIDRPARILSLLVAADD
;
A
#
# COMPACT_ATOMS: atom_id res chain seq x y z
N MET A 1 -4.60 -24.63 2.49
CA MET A 1 -3.85 -23.40 2.80
C MET A 1 -2.41 -23.81 3.04
N SER A 2 -1.46 -23.27 2.27
CA SER A 2 -0.05 -23.65 2.40
C SER A 2 0.58 -22.90 3.58
N HIS A 3 1.65 -23.44 4.15
CA HIS A 3 2.37 -22.86 5.29
C HIS A 3 2.93 -21.44 5.00
N ALA A 4 3.10 -21.11 3.72
CA ALA A 4 3.54 -19.79 3.25
C ALA A 4 2.46 -18.71 3.42
N ASP A 5 1.19 -19.07 3.20
CA ASP A 5 0.04 -18.16 3.35
C ASP A 5 -0.16 -17.74 4.82
N VAL A 6 0.06 -18.68 5.74
CA VAL A 6 0.02 -18.40 7.19
C VAL A 6 1.18 -17.50 7.62
N GLY A 7 2.36 -17.68 7.01
CA GLY A 7 3.54 -16.83 7.27
C GLY A 7 3.34 -15.40 6.78
N ASP A 8 2.73 -15.22 5.61
CA ASP A 8 2.52 -13.90 5.02
C ASP A 8 1.41 -13.13 5.76
N GLY A 9 0.35 -13.84 6.20
CA GLY A 9 -0.68 -13.24 7.04
C GLY A 9 -0.14 -12.67 8.36
N HIS A 10 0.89 -13.31 8.96
CA HIS A 10 1.55 -12.76 10.14
C HIS A 10 2.37 -11.50 9.82
N LEU A 11 3.12 -11.48 8.71
CA LEU A 11 3.86 -10.28 8.28
C LEU A 11 2.92 -9.09 7.99
N LEU A 12 1.78 -9.35 7.36
CA LEU A 12 0.74 -8.33 7.15
C LEU A 12 0.16 -7.84 8.48
N ALA A 13 -0.07 -8.74 9.45
CA ALA A 13 -0.56 -8.33 10.77
C ALA A 13 0.45 -7.45 11.52
N GLU A 14 1.74 -7.78 11.46
CA GLU A 14 2.82 -6.97 12.04
C GLU A 14 2.93 -5.60 11.36
N LEU A 15 2.79 -5.55 10.02
CA LEU A 15 2.75 -4.29 9.28
C LEU A 15 1.59 -3.41 9.74
N ILE A 16 0.37 -3.95 9.79
CA ILE A 16 -0.84 -3.21 10.20
C ILE A 16 -0.74 -2.74 11.66
N GLY A 17 -0.07 -3.51 12.51
CA GLY A 17 0.17 -3.14 13.92
C GLY A 17 1.23 -2.05 14.12
N HIS A 18 2.06 -1.78 13.10
CA HIS A 18 3.18 -0.86 13.20
C HIS A 18 2.72 0.61 13.26
N GLU A 19 3.43 1.45 14.01
CA GLU A 19 3.06 2.86 14.17
C GLU A 19 3.04 3.62 12.84
N GLN A 20 3.98 3.32 11.92
CA GLN A 20 4.03 3.95 10.59
C GLN A 20 2.83 3.60 9.70
N PHE A 21 2.02 2.61 10.07
CA PHE A 21 0.77 2.27 9.39
C PHE A 21 -0.39 3.18 9.82
N ARG A 22 -0.13 4.24 10.57
CA ARG A 22 -1.15 5.17 11.08
C ARG A 22 -1.08 6.53 10.40
N ASP A 23 -0.70 6.52 9.12
CA ASP A 23 -0.69 7.69 8.26
C ASP A 23 -2.00 7.73 7.47
N ASP A 24 -2.73 8.84 7.52
CA ASP A 24 -3.92 9.04 6.69
C ASP A 24 -3.59 9.53 5.28
N TYR A 25 -2.31 9.79 5.01
CA TYR A 25 -1.75 10.29 3.76
C TYR A 25 -2.33 11.64 3.31
N ALA A 26 -3.05 12.37 4.18
CA ALA A 26 -3.62 13.69 3.91
C ALA A 26 -2.65 14.84 4.27
N GLY A 27 -1.34 14.55 4.30
CA GLY A 27 -0.26 15.51 4.57
C GLY A 27 0.08 15.74 6.05
N GLY A 28 -0.66 15.13 6.99
CA GLY A 28 -0.38 15.20 8.43
C GLY A 28 0.77 14.30 8.90
N GLY A 29 1.04 13.22 8.16
CA GLY A 29 2.00 12.20 8.52
C GLY A 29 1.48 11.24 9.59
N VAL A 30 2.39 10.43 10.14
CA VAL A 30 2.06 9.38 11.12
C VAL A 30 1.58 9.95 12.45
N GLU A 31 0.38 9.53 12.88
CA GLU A 31 -0.13 9.75 14.23
C GLU A 31 0.04 8.47 15.07
N ALA A 32 0.97 8.48 16.03
CA ALA A 32 1.33 7.28 16.80
C ALA A 32 0.14 6.64 17.55
N ASP A 33 -0.80 7.44 18.06
CA ASP A 33 -2.05 6.99 18.70
C ASP A 33 -3.26 7.08 17.75
N GLY A 34 -3.01 7.30 16.46
CA GLY A 34 -4.01 7.45 15.42
C GLY A 34 -4.84 6.20 15.22
N LEU A 35 -6.06 6.41 14.73
CA LEU A 35 -7.05 5.37 14.44
C LEU A 35 -7.35 5.25 12.94
N ARG A 36 -6.58 5.94 12.10
CA ARG A 36 -6.79 6.08 10.65
C ARG A 36 -5.60 5.52 9.89
N HIS A 37 -5.86 5.06 8.68
CA HIS A 37 -4.86 4.64 7.71
C HIS A 37 -5.40 4.84 6.30
N GLY A 38 -4.74 5.66 5.50
CA GLY A 38 -5.30 6.14 4.22
C GLY A 38 -6.74 6.63 4.42
N PRO A 39 -7.70 6.23 3.57
CA PRO A 39 -9.10 6.63 3.70
C PRO A 39 -9.89 5.81 4.75
N TYR A 40 -9.28 4.82 5.41
CA TYR A 40 -9.99 3.85 6.25
C TYR A 40 -9.79 4.08 7.76
N TRP A 41 -10.78 3.66 8.56
CA TRP A 41 -10.52 3.39 9.96
C TRP A 41 -9.59 2.17 10.10
N LEU A 42 -8.52 2.31 10.87
CA LEU A 42 -7.51 1.26 11.09
C LEU A 42 -8.13 -0.08 11.52
N ARG A 43 -9.19 -0.04 12.35
CA ARG A 43 -9.91 -1.24 12.84
C ARG A 43 -10.52 -2.11 11.73
N ASN A 44 -10.70 -1.57 10.52
CA ASN A 44 -11.26 -2.28 9.38
C ASN A 44 -10.19 -2.87 8.45
N VAL A 45 -8.93 -2.47 8.61
CA VAL A 45 -7.81 -3.00 7.83
C VAL A 45 -7.30 -4.28 8.50
N CYS A 46 -7.29 -5.38 7.76
CA CYS A 46 -6.84 -6.67 8.27
C CYS A 46 -6.11 -7.48 7.18
N PRO A 47 -5.29 -8.48 7.54
CA PRO A 47 -4.55 -9.27 6.55
C PRO A 47 -5.44 -9.93 5.49
N ALA A 48 -6.69 -10.27 5.82
CA ALA A 48 -7.63 -10.88 4.89
C ALA A 48 -8.13 -9.94 3.78
N ALA A 49 -7.94 -8.63 3.93
CA ALA A 49 -8.27 -7.64 2.92
C ALA A 49 -7.18 -7.48 1.85
N TYR A 50 -6.06 -8.19 1.99
CA TYR A 50 -4.97 -8.15 1.02
C TYR A 50 -5.10 -9.29 0.02
N VAL A 51 -5.14 -8.95 -1.26
CA VAL A 51 -5.13 -9.92 -2.36
C VAL A 51 -3.76 -9.98 -3.00
N ARG A 52 -3.36 -11.18 -3.39
CA ARG A 52 -2.06 -11.41 -4.02
C ARG A 52 -2.06 -10.88 -5.45
N LEU A 53 -0.98 -10.22 -5.84
CA LEU A 53 -0.76 -9.75 -7.21
C LEU A 53 0.48 -10.42 -7.83
N ASP A 54 0.47 -10.50 -9.16
CA ASP A 54 1.71 -10.70 -9.91
C ASP A 54 2.43 -9.36 -10.17
N GLU A 55 3.68 -9.46 -10.62
CA GLU A 55 4.53 -8.30 -10.89
C GLU A 55 3.94 -7.38 -11.96
N MET A 56 3.33 -7.96 -13.01
CA MET A 56 2.75 -7.22 -14.10
C MET A 56 1.56 -6.37 -13.64
N SER A 57 0.69 -6.94 -12.80
CA SER A 57 -0.48 -6.26 -12.23
C SER A 57 -0.07 -5.13 -11.29
N ALA A 58 0.93 -5.37 -10.43
CA ALA A 58 1.47 -4.33 -9.55
C ALA A 58 2.05 -3.14 -10.35
N ASN A 59 2.82 -3.42 -11.40
CA ASN A 59 3.33 -2.36 -12.29
C ASN A 59 2.22 -1.68 -13.10
N ALA A 60 1.15 -2.40 -13.45
CA ALA A 60 0.02 -1.81 -14.15
C ALA A 60 -0.71 -0.78 -13.28
N ILE A 61 -0.98 -1.10 -12.02
CA ILE A 61 -1.58 -0.16 -11.05
C ILE A 61 -0.76 1.13 -10.97
N LEU A 62 0.55 1.01 -10.78
CA LEU A 62 1.45 2.17 -10.64
C LEU A 62 1.51 3.02 -11.91
N ARG A 63 1.54 2.38 -13.09
CA ARG A 63 1.54 3.09 -14.37
C ARG A 63 0.21 3.80 -14.61
N ASP A 64 -0.91 3.14 -14.31
CA ASP A 64 -2.24 3.67 -14.57
C ASP A 64 -2.52 4.86 -13.64
N TRP A 65 -2.13 4.77 -12.36
CA TRP A 65 -2.09 5.88 -11.41
C TRP A 65 -1.22 7.04 -11.93
N ALA A 66 0.04 6.75 -12.28
CA ALA A 66 0.99 7.75 -12.78
C ALA A 66 0.54 8.48 -14.05
N ALA A 67 -0.32 7.88 -14.87
CA ALA A 67 -0.77 8.44 -16.14
C ALA A 67 -2.06 9.27 -16.02
N GLN A 68 -2.71 9.29 -14.84
CA GLN A 68 -4.07 9.82 -14.68
C GLN A 68 -4.19 11.32 -14.94
N PHE A 69 -3.22 12.12 -14.48
CA PHE A 69 -3.28 13.59 -14.50
C PHE A 69 -2.27 14.24 -15.46
N GLY A 70 -1.71 13.47 -16.39
CA GLY A 70 -0.75 13.95 -17.37
C GLY A 70 0.71 13.69 -16.96
N PRO A 71 1.68 14.44 -17.52
CA PRO A 71 3.10 14.16 -17.30
C PRO A 71 3.50 14.32 -15.83
N LEU A 72 4.23 13.34 -15.31
CA LEU A 72 4.77 13.38 -13.96
C LEU A 72 5.88 14.44 -13.81
N PRO A 73 5.99 15.08 -12.62
CA PRO A 73 7.20 15.79 -12.25
C PRO A 73 8.43 14.89 -12.38
N ALA A 74 9.53 15.41 -12.92
CA ALA A 74 10.74 14.63 -13.19
C ALA A 74 11.27 13.88 -11.95
N ALA A 75 11.17 14.49 -10.76
CA ALA A 75 11.55 13.86 -9.50
C ALA A 75 10.68 12.64 -9.16
N LEU A 76 9.37 12.69 -9.45
CA LEU A 76 8.46 11.57 -9.23
C LEU A 76 8.71 10.45 -10.25
N SER A 77 8.93 10.80 -11.52
CA SER A 77 9.33 9.84 -12.55
C SER A 77 10.61 9.09 -12.16
N ALA A 78 11.64 9.81 -11.71
CA ALA A 78 12.90 9.21 -11.27
C ALA A 78 12.72 8.30 -10.04
N ARG A 79 11.84 8.66 -9.10
CA ARG A 79 11.51 7.80 -7.94
C ARG A 79 10.80 6.53 -8.38
N LEU A 80 9.86 6.61 -9.33
CA LEU A 80 9.21 5.42 -9.87
C LEU A 80 10.24 4.48 -10.51
N GLU A 81 11.10 5.02 -11.36
CA GLU A 81 12.13 4.26 -12.08
C GLU A 81 13.19 3.64 -11.17
N HIS A 82 13.73 4.40 -10.22
CA HIS A 82 14.91 3.98 -9.46
C HIS A 82 14.60 3.39 -8.09
N THR A 83 13.37 3.54 -7.58
CA THR A 83 13.01 3.05 -6.25
C THR A 83 11.81 2.13 -6.32
N VAL A 84 10.71 2.57 -6.96
CA VAL A 84 9.46 1.81 -6.91
C VAL A 84 9.50 0.56 -7.79
N HIS A 85 9.86 0.67 -9.07
CA HIS A 85 9.92 -0.49 -9.96
C HIS A 85 10.91 -1.57 -9.50
N PRO A 86 12.10 -1.24 -8.96
CA PRO A 86 12.97 -2.23 -8.32
C PRO A 86 12.32 -2.96 -7.15
N LEU A 87 11.63 -2.25 -6.23
CA LEU A 87 10.88 -2.89 -5.14
C LEU A 87 9.83 -3.88 -5.66
N VAL A 88 9.13 -3.49 -6.74
CA VAL A 88 8.18 -4.39 -7.39
C VAL A 88 8.90 -5.58 -7.98
N ALA A 89 10.05 -5.43 -8.66
CA ALA A 89 10.75 -6.53 -9.31
C ALA A 89 11.38 -7.53 -8.32
N GLU A 90 11.98 -7.03 -7.24
CA GLU A 90 12.72 -7.84 -6.25
C GLU A 90 11.79 -8.61 -5.29
N ALA A 91 10.54 -8.16 -5.14
CA ALA A 91 9.57 -8.81 -4.27
C ALA A 91 9.32 -10.27 -4.66
N THR A 92 9.43 -11.17 -3.68
CA THR A 92 9.02 -12.58 -3.85
C THR A 92 7.51 -12.76 -3.72
N VAL A 93 6.83 -11.85 -3.01
CA VAL A 93 5.37 -11.82 -2.85
C VAL A 93 4.90 -10.36 -2.90
N ARG A 94 3.74 -10.13 -3.54
CA ARG A 94 3.13 -8.80 -3.70
C ARG A 94 1.66 -8.90 -3.31
N TYR A 95 1.18 -7.92 -2.56
CA TYR A 95 -0.21 -7.81 -2.16
C TYR A 95 -0.74 -6.41 -2.48
N GLN A 96 -2.05 -6.33 -2.67
CA GLN A 96 -2.79 -5.08 -2.76
C GLN A 96 -3.91 -5.09 -1.72
N LEU A 97 -4.11 -3.96 -1.06
CA LEU A 97 -5.30 -3.74 -0.24
C LEU A 97 -6.52 -3.58 -1.17
N THR A 98 -7.54 -4.40 -0.97
CA THR A 98 -8.80 -4.24 -1.71
C THR A 98 -9.58 -3.02 -1.23
N ASP A 99 -10.50 -2.52 -2.05
CA ASP A 99 -11.53 -1.59 -1.59
C ASP A 99 -12.32 -2.24 -0.43
N LEU A 100 -12.26 -1.61 0.75
CA LEU A 100 -12.95 -2.09 1.96
C LEU A 100 -14.41 -1.64 2.04
N GLY A 101 -14.85 -0.86 1.07
CA GLY A 101 -16.19 -0.28 1.00
C GLY A 101 -16.36 0.98 1.84
N GLN A 102 -17.44 1.70 1.56
CA GLN A 102 -17.72 3.00 2.18
C GLN A 102 -17.92 2.94 3.69
N ASP A 103 -18.40 1.81 4.23
CA ASP A 103 -18.56 1.64 5.68
C ASP A 103 -17.22 1.57 6.42
N ALA A 104 -16.13 1.30 5.70
CA ALA A 104 -14.79 1.24 6.27
C ALA A 104 -14.13 2.62 6.40
N PHE A 105 -14.65 3.62 5.69
CA PHE A 105 -14.09 4.95 5.61
C PHE A 105 -14.15 5.74 6.93
N HIS A 106 -13.10 6.53 7.18
CA HIS A 106 -13.13 7.50 8.27
C HIS A 106 -13.81 8.80 7.86
N ASP A 107 -13.99 9.69 8.83
CA ASP A 107 -14.70 10.95 8.72
C ASP A 107 -14.11 11.94 7.70
N TRP A 108 -12.87 11.72 7.23
CA TRP A 108 -12.17 12.57 6.26
C TRP A 108 -11.83 11.79 4.97
N SER A 109 -12.44 10.63 4.73
CA SER A 109 -12.08 9.73 3.62
C SER A 109 -12.26 10.30 2.21
N GLY A 110 -12.95 11.43 2.06
CA GLY A 110 -13.15 12.10 0.78
C GLY A 110 -11.99 12.99 0.36
N VAL A 111 -10.88 12.97 1.10
CA VAL A 111 -9.65 13.71 0.73
C VAL A 111 -8.95 13.01 -0.44
N HIS A 112 -8.83 11.68 -0.42
CA HIS A 112 -8.20 10.93 -1.51
C HIS A 112 -9.19 10.69 -2.66
N ILE A 113 -8.88 11.18 -3.86
CA ILE A 113 -9.63 10.87 -5.08
C ILE A 113 -9.19 9.55 -5.72
N ASP A 114 -7.98 9.09 -5.40
CA ASP A 114 -7.48 7.76 -5.75
C ASP A 114 -6.52 7.26 -4.65
N PHE A 115 -6.58 5.98 -4.31
CA PHE A 115 -5.76 5.38 -3.26
C PHE A 115 -5.41 3.92 -3.58
N HIS A 116 -4.12 3.65 -3.76
CA HIS A 116 -3.58 2.33 -3.97
C HIS A 116 -2.53 2.01 -2.92
N GLU A 117 -2.74 0.89 -2.24
CA GLU A 117 -1.77 0.35 -1.30
C GLU A 117 -1.25 -1.00 -1.76
N LEU A 118 0.07 -1.11 -1.80
CA LEU A 118 0.80 -2.29 -2.20
C LEU A 118 1.79 -2.69 -1.11
N VAL A 119 1.86 -4.00 -0.83
CA VAL A 119 2.82 -4.58 0.12
C VAL A 119 3.73 -5.56 -0.61
N PHE A 120 5.04 -5.40 -0.41
CA PHE A 120 6.07 -6.22 -1.03
C PHE A 120 6.88 -6.97 0.02
N ILE A 121 7.04 -8.27 -0.18
CA ILE A 121 7.86 -9.13 0.67
C ILE A 121 9.04 -9.65 -0.15
N ASP A 122 10.24 -9.17 0.16
CA ASP A 122 11.50 -9.73 -0.32
C ASP A 122 12.07 -10.66 0.77
N ARG A 123 11.88 -11.96 0.58
CA ARG A 123 12.38 -12.97 1.53
C ARG A 123 13.91 -13.09 1.53
N PRO A 124 14.62 -13.14 0.38
CA PRO A 124 16.08 -13.08 0.35
C PRO A 124 16.67 -11.91 1.13
N ALA A 125 16.17 -10.68 0.92
CA ALA A 125 16.67 -9.49 1.59
C ALA A 125 16.09 -9.30 3.00
N ARG A 126 15.03 -10.03 3.36
CA ARG A 126 14.25 -9.88 4.61
C ARG A 126 13.67 -8.47 4.76
N ILE A 127 13.12 -7.96 3.66
CA ILE A 127 12.51 -6.63 3.59
C ILE A 127 11.00 -6.78 3.41
N LEU A 128 10.25 -6.02 4.19
CA LEU A 128 8.82 -5.79 4.05
C LEU A 128 8.62 -4.31 3.72
N SER A 129 8.05 -4.03 2.56
CA SER A 129 7.83 -2.66 2.09
C SER A 129 6.34 -2.40 1.93
N LEU A 130 5.89 -1.26 2.46
CA LEU A 130 4.59 -0.66 2.18
C LEU A 130 4.79 0.47 1.18
N LEU A 131 4.00 0.45 0.10
CA LEU A 131 3.95 1.51 -0.90
C LEU A 131 2.52 2.01 -1.00
N VAL A 132 2.35 3.32 -0.83
CA VAL A 132 1.07 4.00 -1.05
C VAL A 132 1.24 4.97 -2.22
N ALA A 133 0.34 4.86 -3.18
CA ALA A 133 0.15 5.82 -4.26
C ALA A 133 -1.26 6.42 -4.09
N ALA A 134 -1.31 7.72 -3.81
CA ALA A 134 -2.55 8.42 -3.50
C ALA A 134 -2.51 9.82 -4.12
N ASP A 135 -3.70 10.33 -4.47
CA ASP A 135 -3.92 11.70 -4.94
C ASP A 135 -5.12 12.31 -4.21
N ASP A 136 -5.02 13.60 -3.90
CA ASP A 136 -6.03 14.43 -3.22
C ASP A 136 -6.83 15.34 -4.19
#